data_AF-Q9F5D8-F1
#
_entry.id   AF-Q9F5D8-F1
#
_cell.length_a   1.000
_cell.length_b   1.000
_cell.length_c   1.000
_cell.angle_alpha   90.00
_cell.angle_beta   90.00
_cell.angle_gamma   90.00
#
_symmetry.space_group_name_H-M   'P 1'
#
loop_
_entity.id
_entity.type
_entity.pdbx_description
1 polymer ?
#
loop_
_entity_poly.entity_id
_entity_poly.type
_entity_poly.pdbx_seq_one_letter_code
_entity_poly.pdbx_strand_id
1 'polypeptide(L)'
;MRRDYLRPMLLTFASIAIGVVGWSGYVTLLPVALAFPVLWSIARTRTVAALVSAGYFLAASRGLPQGVAAFYSSDIWPGFLLWLCASLSFVMVHAVLWTKNAASRPLRYLLAAVIMAIPPFGITGWAHPVTAAGVLFPGWGWWGLGLMTAGLAGLVTRIWPAVAIALTGFWLWSAAIWTDPKLPEAWHGVDLELGVSLGRDTGLQRQRDMIATVRRAAGDGARFVVLPESALGFWTPTVERLWTGALAHGDATVIAGAALLDAGGYDNVLIAIDRKGSYILYRERMPVPGSMWQPWRSWFGESGGARAGFFANPIASIGASQAAPLICYEQLIVWPVLQSMLHDPDAILAVGNGWWTEGTSIVAIQRAATTAWAKLFAKPLVIAFNT
;
A
#
# COMPACT_ATOMS: atom_id res chain seq x y z
N MET A 1 -30.37 5.97 -32.98
CA MET A 1 -30.22 4.93 -31.93
C MET A 1 -28.77 4.47 -31.65
N ARG A 2 -27.80 4.54 -32.58
CA ARG A 2 -26.40 4.09 -32.30
C ARG A 2 -25.51 5.06 -31.48
N ARG A 3 -25.82 6.37 -31.42
CA ARG A 3 -24.96 7.38 -30.75
C ARG A 3 -25.03 7.36 -29.22
N ASP A 4 -26.09 6.82 -28.63
CA ASP A 4 -26.30 6.89 -27.17
C ASP A 4 -25.48 5.88 -26.36
N TYR A 5 -25.07 4.74 -26.97
CA TYR A 5 -24.24 3.73 -26.31
C TYR A 5 -22.74 3.93 -26.50
N LEU A 6 -22.32 4.61 -27.59
CA LEU A 6 -20.91 4.85 -27.88
C LEU A 6 -20.21 5.66 -26.79
N ARG A 7 -20.88 6.68 -26.26
CA ARG A 7 -20.27 7.53 -25.23
C ARG A 7 -20.04 6.79 -23.91
N PRO A 8 -21.04 6.11 -23.30
CA PRO A 8 -20.80 5.23 -22.15
C PRO A 8 -19.66 4.24 -22.37
N MET A 9 -19.62 3.59 -23.53
CA MET A 9 -18.59 2.62 -23.89
C MET A 9 -17.20 3.28 -23.89
N LEU A 10 -17.02 4.42 -24.55
CA LEU A 10 -15.76 5.16 -24.57
C LEU A 10 -15.31 5.60 -23.17
N LEU A 11 -16.24 6.08 -22.33
CA LEU A 11 -15.91 6.46 -20.95
C LEU A 11 -15.43 5.26 -20.13
N THR A 12 -16.06 4.09 -20.29
CA THR A 12 -15.64 2.87 -19.60
C THR A 12 -14.27 2.40 -20.08
N PHE A 13 -14.00 2.38 -21.40
CA PHE A 13 -12.68 2.03 -21.93
C PHE A 13 -11.58 2.98 -21.49
N ALA A 14 -11.85 4.29 -21.51
CA ALA A 14 -10.90 5.28 -21.00
C ALA A 14 -10.62 5.05 -19.51
N SER A 15 -11.64 4.73 -18.73
CA SER A 15 -11.50 4.42 -17.30
C SER A 15 -10.63 3.19 -17.03
N ILE A 16 -10.80 2.14 -17.84
CA ILE A 16 -9.96 0.94 -17.79
C ILE A 16 -8.51 1.30 -18.10
N ALA A 17 -8.26 2.04 -19.20
CA ALA A 17 -6.92 2.46 -19.57
C ALA A 17 -6.25 3.30 -18.46
N ILE A 18 -7.00 4.21 -17.84
CA ILE A 18 -6.53 5.01 -16.69
C ILE A 18 -6.17 4.11 -15.51
N GLY A 19 -7.00 3.13 -15.18
CA GLY A 19 -6.72 2.17 -14.11
C GLY A 19 -5.47 1.33 -14.38
N VAL A 20 -5.27 0.87 -15.62
CA VAL A 20 -4.07 0.11 -16.01
C VAL A 20 -2.80 0.96 -15.93
N VAL A 21 -2.83 2.14 -16.55
CA VAL A 21 -1.64 3.00 -16.70
C VAL A 21 -1.27 3.66 -15.38
N GLY A 22 -2.26 4.22 -14.67
CA GLY A 22 -2.05 4.86 -13.37
C GLY A 22 -1.52 3.88 -12.31
N TRP A 23 -2.00 2.63 -12.35
CA TRP A 23 -1.57 1.55 -11.46
C TRP A 23 -0.76 0.51 -12.24
N SER A 24 0.29 0.97 -12.91
CA SER A 24 1.24 0.14 -13.66
C SER A 24 2.47 -0.27 -12.83
N GLY A 25 2.74 0.44 -11.72
CA GLY A 25 3.96 0.29 -10.92
C GLY A 25 5.03 1.34 -11.22
N TYR A 26 4.83 2.20 -12.22
CA TYR A 26 5.67 3.38 -12.44
C TYR A 26 5.13 4.56 -11.63
N VAL A 27 5.90 5.03 -10.65
CA VAL A 27 5.47 6.10 -9.74
C VAL A 27 5.06 7.37 -10.48
N THR A 28 5.81 7.77 -11.51
CA THR A 28 5.53 8.98 -12.30
C THR A 28 4.26 8.89 -13.15
N LEU A 29 3.66 7.70 -13.31
CA LEU A 29 2.39 7.52 -14.02
C LEU A 29 1.16 7.58 -13.11
N LEU A 30 1.32 7.59 -11.77
CA LEU A 30 0.20 7.73 -10.83
C LEU A 30 -0.74 8.91 -11.14
N PRO A 31 -0.27 10.09 -11.61
CA PRO A 31 -1.16 11.21 -11.98
C PRO A 31 -2.16 10.90 -13.11
N VAL A 32 -1.98 9.82 -13.88
CA VAL A 32 -3.00 9.37 -14.84
C VAL A 32 -4.32 9.05 -14.13
N ALA A 33 -4.27 8.57 -12.88
CA ALA A 33 -5.46 8.32 -12.05
C ALA A 33 -6.35 9.56 -11.86
N LEU A 34 -5.84 10.78 -12.05
CA LEU A 34 -6.60 12.03 -11.96
C LEU A 34 -7.62 12.20 -13.08
N ALA A 35 -7.51 11.44 -14.17
CA ALA A 35 -8.54 11.43 -15.19
C ALA A 35 -9.83 10.71 -14.74
N PHE A 36 -9.76 9.82 -13.73
CA PHE A 36 -10.93 9.13 -13.18
C PHE A 36 -12.03 10.09 -12.66
N PRO A 37 -11.76 11.08 -11.78
CA PRO A 37 -12.76 12.05 -11.36
C PRO A 37 -13.43 12.77 -12.54
N VAL A 38 -12.64 13.13 -13.55
CA VAL A 38 -13.16 13.79 -14.75
C VAL A 38 -14.17 12.88 -15.45
N LEU A 39 -13.81 11.63 -15.72
CA LEU A 39 -14.71 10.64 -16.36
C LEU A 39 -15.98 10.39 -15.53
N TRP A 40 -15.84 10.30 -14.21
CA TRP A 40 -16.97 10.15 -13.29
C TRP A 40 -17.90 11.37 -13.33
N SER A 41 -17.34 12.58 -13.46
CA SER A 41 -18.11 13.83 -13.49
C SER A 41 -18.86 14.08 -14.80
N ILE A 42 -18.31 13.62 -15.93
CA ILE A 42 -18.92 13.79 -17.26
C ILE A 42 -19.91 12.67 -17.61
N ALA A 43 -19.98 11.61 -16.80
CA ALA A 43 -21.03 10.61 -16.88
C ALA A 43 -22.41 11.29 -16.81
N ARG A 44 -23.35 10.87 -17.66
CA ARG A 44 -24.71 11.48 -17.74
C ARG A 44 -25.73 10.80 -16.83
N THR A 45 -25.44 9.58 -16.39
CA THR A 45 -26.32 8.77 -15.55
C THR A 45 -25.51 8.09 -14.45
N ARG A 46 -26.20 7.72 -13.38
CA ARG A 46 -25.64 6.98 -12.25
C ARG A 46 -25.04 5.64 -12.69
N THR A 47 -25.71 4.95 -13.62
CA THR A 47 -25.23 3.68 -14.19
C THR A 47 -23.91 3.86 -14.95
N VAL A 48 -23.75 4.93 -15.73
CA VAL A 48 -22.49 5.20 -16.43
C VAL A 48 -21.38 5.53 -15.44
N ALA A 49 -21.66 6.29 -14.38
CA ALA A 49 -20.69 6.56 -13.31
C ALA A 49 -20.27 5.26 -12.59
N ALA A 50 -21.20 4.33 -12.39
CA ALA A 50 -20.92 3.00 -11.85
C ALA A 50 -20.01 2.19 -12.79
N LEU A 51 -20.29 2.16 -14.10
CA LEU A 51 -19.45 1.48 -15.10
C LEU A 51 -18.05 2.09 -15.21
N VAL A 52 -17.94 3.42 -15.15
CA VAL A 52 -16.64 4.12 -15.11
C VAL A 52 -15.86 3.73 -13.85
N SER A 53 -16.51 3.72 -12.69
CA SER A 53 -15.90 3.31 -11.42
C SER A 53 -15.47 1.84 -11.48
N ALA A 54 -16.33 0.95 -11.99
CA ALA A 54 -15.99 -0.46 -12.14
C ALA A 54 -14.78 -0.65 -13.05
N GLY A 55 -14.77 0.00 -14.22
CA GLY A 55 -13.65 -0.05 -15.15
C GLY A 55 -12.33 0.39 -14.53
N TYR A 56 -12.33 1.49 -13.75
CA TYR A 56 -11.13 1.99 -13.08
C TYR A 56 -10.63 1.03 -11.99
N PHE A 57 -11.48 0.68 -11.01
CA PHE A 57 -11.05 -0.09 -9.83
C PHE A 57 -10.72 -1.54 -10.17
N LEU A 58 -11.47 -2.17 -11.10
CA LEU A 58 -11.14 -3.50 -11.59
C LEU A 58 -9.79 -3.47 -12.31
N ALA A 59 -9.57 -2.53 -13.23
CA ALA A 59 -8.30 -2.43 -13.97
C ALA A 59 -7.10 -2.11 -13.07
N ALA A 60 -7.27 -1.24 -12.06
CA ALA A 60 -6.24 -0.91 -11.10
C ALA A 60 -5.82 -2.10 -10.23
N SER A 61 -6.77 -3.02 -9.96
CA SER A 61 -6.56 -4.21 -9.14
C SER A 61 -6.50 -5.52 -9.94
N ARG A 62 -6.21 -5.44 -11.24
CA ARG A 62 -6.19 -6.57 -12.20
C ARG A 62 -5.29 -7.74 -11.82
N GLY A 63 -4.30 -7.52 -10.95
CA GLY A 63 -3.41 -8.56 -10.44
C GLY A 63 -4.05 -9.44 -9.36
N LEU A 64 -5.16 -9.01 -8.74
CA LEU A 64 -5.77 -9.72 -7.61
C LEU A 64 -6.23 -11.15 -7.94
N PRO A 65 -6.91 -11.42 -9.08
CA PRO A 65 -7.35 -12.78 -9.38
C PRO A 65 -6.19 -13.79 -9.44
N GLN A 66 -5.10 -13.44 -10.12
CA GLN A 66 -3.89 -14.26 -10.21
C GLN A 66 -3.20 -14.37 -8.84
N GLY A 67 -3.12 -13.28 -8.09
CA GLY A 67 -2.52 -13.29 -6.76
C GLY A 67 -3.25 -14.19 -5.77
N VAL A 68 -4.58 -14.20 -5.80
CA VAL A 68 -5.41 -15.10 -4.97
C VAL A 68 -5.19 -16.56 -5.38
N ALA A 69 -5.17 -16.86 -6.68
CA ALA A 69 -4.93 -18.22 -7.17
C ALA A 69 -3.56 -18.75 -6.70
N ALA A 70 -2.51 -17.93 -6.81
CA ALA A 70 -1.17 -18.26 -6.32
C ALA A 70 -1.13 -18.42 -4.80
N PHE A 71 -1.76 -17.51 -4.05
CA PHE A 71 -1.75 -17.52 -2.59
C PHE A 71 -2.40 -18.77 -2.00
N TYR A 72 -3.58 -19.14 -2.51
CA TYR A 72 -4.35 -20.29 -2.02
C TYR A 72 -4.03 -21.60 -2.73
N SER A 73 -3.14 -21.59 -3.73
CA SER A 73 -2.91 -22.75 -4.62
C SER A 73 -4.23 -23.29 -5.18
N SER A 74 -5.10 -22.38 -5.62
CA SER A 74 -6.46 -22.67 -6.07
C SER A 74 -6.67 -22.25 -7.52
N ASP A 75 -7.79 -22.65 -8.11
CA ASP A 75 -8.21 -22.14 -9.42
C ASP A 75 -8.39 -20.62 -9.40
N ILE A 76 -8.45 -19.99 -10.57
CA ILE A 76 -8.59 -18.53 -10.69
C ILE A 76 -9.97 -17.99 -10.24
N TRP A 77 -10.98 -18.87 -10.12
CA TRP A 77 -12.37 -18.48 -9.87
C TRP A 77 -12.62 -17.78 -8.52
N PRO A 78 -12.14 -18.29 -7.37
CA PRO A 78 -12.17 -17.55 -6.11
C PRO A 78 -11.51 -16.17 -6.21
N GLY A 79 -10.42 -16.05 -6.98
CA GLY A 79 -9.76 -14.78 -7.24
C GLY A 79 -10.63 -13.78 -7.98
N PHE A 80 -11.33 -14.23 -9.03
CA PHE A 80 -12.32 -13.38 -9.73
C PHE A 80 -13.46 -12.95 -8.81
N LEU A 81 -13.98 -13.86 -7.98
CA LEU A 81 -15.07 -13.54 -7.05
C LEU A 81 -14.62 -12.48 -6.04
N LEU A 82 -13.45 -12.65 -5.43
CA LEU A 82 -12.91 -11.68 -4.48
C LEU A 82 -12.63 -10.32 -5.14
N TRP A 83 -12.07 -10.32 -6.35
CA TRP A 83 -11.80 -9.10 -7.12
C TRP A 83 -13.09 -8.31 -7.44
N LEU A 84 -14.16 -8.99 -7.83
CA LEU A 84 -15.47 -8.38 -8.08
C LEU A 84 -16.12 -7.87 -6.79
N CYS A 85 -16.13 -8.70 -5.74
CA CYS A 85 -16.72 -8.34 -4.44
C CYS A 85 -16.01 -7.15 -3.80
N ALA A 86 -14.68 -7.12 -3.81
CA ALA A 86 -13.93 -6.02 -3.24
C ALA A 86 -14.08 -4.73 -4.06
N SER A 87 -14.17 -4.83 -5.39
CA SER A 87 -14.45 -3.67 -6.26
C SER A 87 -15.88 -3.13 -6.09
N LEU A 88 -16.84 -3.95 -5.64
CA LEU A 88 -18.24 -3.54 -5.50
C LEU A 88 -18.43 -2.41 -4.48
N SER A 89 -17.67 -2.41 -3.38
CA SER A 89 -17.73 -1.34 -2.37
C SER A 89 -17.39 0.01 -3.00
N PHE A 90 -16.36 0.05 -3.85
CA PHE A 90 -15.94 1.24 -4.58
C PHE A 90 -16.99 1.76 -5.54
N VAL A 91 -17.51 0.85 -6.36
CA VAL A 91 -18.52 1.14 -7.36
C VAL A 91 -19.78 1.68 -6.68
N MET A 92 -20.20 1.08 -5.58
CA MET A 92 -21.38 1.47 -4.82
C MET A 92 -21.25 2.90 -4.27
N VAL A 93 -20.17 3.22 -3.55
CA VAL A 93 -19.99 4.56 -2.98
C VAL A 93 -19.97 5.63 -4.07
N HIS A 94 -19.21 5.41 -5.16
CA HIS A 94 -19.13 6.37 -6.26
C HIS A 94 -20.45 6.48 -7.03
N ALA A 95 -21.24 5.42 -7.15
CA ALA A 95 -22.55 5.45 -7.79
C ALA A 95 -23.60 6.16 -6.91
N VAL A 96 -23.64 5.85 -5.61
CA VAL A 96 -24.58 6.46 -4.66
C VAL A 96 -24.35 7.96 -4.54
N LEU A 97 -23.07 8.38 -4.44
CA LEU A 97 -22.71 9.79 -4.31
C LEU A 97 -22.73 10.55 -5.63
N TRP A 98 -22.89 9.87 -6.77
CA TRP A 98 -23.01 10.57 -8.06
C TRP A 98 -24.29 11.40 -8.15
N THR A 99 -24.17 12.60 -8.74
CA THR A 99 -25.27 13.54 -8.93
C THR A 99 -25.19 14.28 -10.26
N LYS A 100 -26.37 14.55 -10.85
CA LYS A 100 -26.50 15.44 -12.02
C LYS A 100 -26.22 16.90 -11.65
N ASN A 101 -26.50 17.31 -10.41
CA ASN A 101 -26.35 18.69 -9.98
C ASN A 101 -24.86 19.10 -9.93
N ALA A 102 -24.46 20.00 -10.83
CA ALA A 102 -23.08 20.44 -10.95
C ALA A 102 -22.56 21.19 -9.71
N ALA A 103 -23.42 21.86 -8.94
CA ALA A 103 -23.02 22.63 -7.77
C ALA A 103 -22.62 21.74 -6.59
N SER A 104 -23.32 20.62 -6.37
CA SER A 104 -23.01 19.68 -5.28
C SER A 104 -22.02 18.57 -5.67
N ARG A 105 -21.71 18.43 -6.96
CA ARG A 105 -20.84 17.37 -7.48
C ARG A 105 -19.43 17.35 -6.85
N PRO A 106 -18.73 18.49 -6.67
CA PRO A 106 -17.41 18.50 -6.04
C PRO A 106 -17.43 18.00 -4.61
N LEU A 107 -18.37 18.51 -3.80
CA LEU A 107 -18.54 18.07 -2.42
C LEU A 107 -18.85 16.57 -2.33
N ARG A 108 -19.70 16.05 -3.20
CA ARG A 108 -20.04 14.62 -3.22
C ARG A 108 -18.89 13.73 -3.66
N TYR A 109 -18.06 14.19 -4.60
CA TYR A 109 -16.86 13.48 -5.00
C TYR A 109 -15.84 13.45 -3.86
N LEU A 110 -15.62 14.59 -3.19
CA LEU A 110 -14.75 14.66 -2.02
C LEU A 110 -15.26 13.76 -0.89
N LEU A 111 -16.57 13.72 -0.67
CA LEU A 111 -17.17 12.79 0.30
C LEU A 111 -16.89 11.33 -0.08
N ALA A 112 -16.97 10.97 -1.37
CA ALA A 112 -16.63 9.62 -1.84
C ALA A 112 -15.15 9.30 -1.59
N ALA A 113 -14.25 10.26 -1.88
CA ALA A 113 -12.82 10.12 -1.60
C ALA A 113 -12.55 9.94 -0.09
N VAL A 114 -13.15 10.75 0.78
CA VAL A 114 -12.98 10.64 2.24
C VAL A 114 -13.50 9.30 2.76
N ILE A 115 -14.67 8.84 2.29
CA ILE A 115 -15.19 7.52 2.65
C ILE A 115 -14.22 6.42 2.20
N MET A 116 -13.62 6.54 1.01
CA MET A 116 -12.61 5.58 0.53
C MET A 116 -11.26 5.67 1.24
N ALA A 117 -10.97 6.77 1.93
CA ALA A 117 -9.72 6.92 2.65
C ALA A 117 -9.79 6.33 4.07
N ILE A 118 -10.98 6.26 4.69
CA ILE A 118 -11.17 5.95 6.12
C ILE A 118 -11.93 4.62 6.29
N PRO A 119 -11.57 3.74 7.25
CA PRO A 119 -12.36 2.55 7.57
C PRO A 119 -13.83 2.88 7.89
N PRO A 120 -14.80 2.00 7.53
CA PRO A 120 -14.62 0.65 7.01
C PRO A 120 -14.33 0.56 5.51
N PHE A 121 -14.67 1.58 4.70
CA PHE A 121 -14.47 1.50 3.24
C PHE A 121 -12.99 1.66 2.85
N GLY A 122 -12.22 2.41 3.64
CA GLY A 122 -10.77 2.52 3.52
C GLY A 122 -9.99 1.22 3.77
N ILE A 123 -10.62 0.18 4.33
CA ILE A 123 -10.04 -1.17 4.44
C ILE A 123 -9.77 -1.72 3.04
N THR A 124 -10.71 -1.55 2.12
CA THR A 124 -10.54 -1.91 0.71
C THR A 124 -10.08 -0.73 -0.13
N GLY A 125 -9.77 0.44 0.44
CA GLY A 125 -9.61 1.73 -0.25
C GLY A 125 -8.35 1.92 -1.11
N TRP A 126 -7.86 0.87 -1.77
CA TRP A 126 -6.74 0.96 -2.71
C TRP A 126 -7.07 1.77 -3.96
N ALA A 127 -6.05 2.01 -4.78
CA ALA A 127 -6.16 2.75 -6.03
C ALA A 127 -6.72 4.18 -5.87
N HIS A 128 -6.49 4.82 -4.71
CA HIS A 128 -7.03 6.14 -4.43
C HIS A 128 -6.24 7.22 -5.19
N PRO A 129 -6.88 8.10 -6.01
CA PRO A 129 -6.18 9.13 -6.79
C PRO A 129 -5.34 10.12 -5.97
N VAL A 130 -5.57 10.21 -4.65
CA VAL A 130 -4.85 11.14 -3.75
C VAL A 130 -3.38 10.77 -3.63
N THR A 131 -3.03 9.50 -3.84
CA THR A 131 -1.64 9.02 -3.86
C THR A 131 -0.79 9.75 -4.91
N ALA A 132 -1.41 10.26 -5.99
CA ALA A 132 -0.72 11.07 -7.00
C ALA A 132 -0.20 12.42 -6.45
N ALA A 133 -0.63 12.87 -5.26
CA ALA A 133 -0.10 14.05 -4.60
C ALA A 133 1.42 14.01 -4.46
N GLY A 134 1.98 12.83 -4.17
CA GLY A 134 3.42 12.63 -4.06
C GLY A 134 4.21 12.89 -5.33
N VAL A 135 3.55 12.70 -6.47
CA VAL A 135 4.15 12.98 -7.78
C VAL A 135 3.96 14.44 -8.14
N LEU A 136 2.78 15.02 -7.90
CA LEU A 136 2.50 16.41 -8.27
C LEU A 136 3.18 17.44 -7.37
N PHE A 137 3.27 17.16 -6.07
CA PHE A 137 3.70 18.10 -5.04
C PHE A 137 4.77 17.49 -4.13
N PRO A 138 5.90 17.00 -4.68
CA PRO A 138 6.95 16.38 -3.89
C PRO A 138 7.51 17.38 -2.88
N GLY A 139 7.51 17.01 -1.60
CA GLY A 139 8.01 17.79 -0.47
C GLY A 139 7.06 18.84 0.09
N TRP A 140 5.81 18.88 -0.38
CA TRP A 140 4.83 19.88 0.07
C TRP A 140 3.99 19.40 1.27
N GLY A 141 4.15 18.13 1.66
CA GLY A 141 3.50 17.51 2.83
C GLY A 141 1.99 17.73 2.84
N TRP A 142 1.49 18.25 3.97
CA TRP A 142 0.07 18.54 4.16
C TRP A 142 -0.49 19.59 3.20
N TRP A 143 0.32 20.57 2.76
CA TRP A 143 -0.10 21.54 1.75
C TRP A 143 -0.30 20.88 0.39
N GLY A 144 0.60 19.95 0.02
CA GLY A 144 0.45 19.14 -1.18
C GLY A 144 -0.83 18.30 -1.15
N LEU A 145 -1.16 17.71 0.01
CA LEU A 145 -2.42 16.98 0.20
C LEU A 145 -3.66 17.89 0.08
N GLY A 146 -3.59 19.10 0.64
CA GLY A 146 -4.63 20.12 0.51
C GLY A 146 -4.87 20.55 -0.95
N LEU A 147 -3.79 20.85 -1.68
CA LEU A 147 -3.85 21.21 -3.10
C LEU A 147 -4.33 20.06 -3.96
N MET A 148 -3.91 18.83 -3.66
CA MET A 148 -4.41 17.64 -4.31
C MET A 148 -5.92 17.49 -4.12
N THR A 149 -6.41 17.70 -2.89
CA THR A 149 -7.85 17.64 -2.56
C THR A 149 -8.62 18.72 -3.30
N ALA A 150 -8.11 19.96 -3.33
CA ALA A 150 -8.68 21.06 -4.11
C ALA A 150 -8.68 20.76 -5.62
N GLY A 151 -7.61 20.16 -6.13
CA GLY A 151 -7.49 19.70 -7.52
C GLY A 151 -8.53 18.65 -7.87
N LEU A 152 -8.72 17.62 -7.04
CA LEU A 152 -9.78 16.62 -7.20
C LEU A 152 -11.17 17.26 -7.24
N ALA A 153 -11.44 18.23 -6.36
CA ALA A 153 -12.69 18.98 -6.39
C ALA A 153 -12.84 19.78 -7.69
N GLY A 154 -11.78 20.45 -8.14
CA GLY A 154 -11.75 21.23 -9.37
C GLY A 154 -11.97 20.38 -10.63
N LEU A 155 -11.40 19.17 -10.68
CA LEU A 155 -11.52 18.22 -11.80
C LEU A 155 -12.94 17.72 -12.04
N VAL A 156 -13.83 17.84 -11.05
CA VAL A 156 -15.26 17.47 -11.19
C VAL A 156 -16.19 18.67 -11.39
N THR A 157 -15.64 19.87 -11.60
CA THR A 157 -16.38 21.12 -11.88
C THR A 157 -16.38 21.49 -13.36
N ARG A 158 -16.96 22.66 -13.70
CA ARG A 158 -16.90 23.23 -15.06
C ARG A 158 -15.51 23.71 -15.46
N ILE A 159 -14.65 24.05 -14.50
CA ILE A 159 -13.28 24.53 -14.75
C ILE A 159 -12.26 23.38 -14.84
N TRP A 160 -12.72 22.13 -14.92
CA TRP A 160 -11.85 20.96 -14.99
C TRP A 160 -10.75 21.04 -16.07
N PRO A 161 -10.93 21.65 -17.27
CA PRO A 161 -9.85 21.71 -18.24
C PRO A 161 -8.68 22.56 -17.74
N ALA A 162 -8.97 23.71 -17.11
CA ALA A 162 -7.94 24.58 -16.55
C ALA A 162 -7.20 23.89 -15.39
N VAL A 163 -7.94 23.21 -14.52
CA VAL A 163 -7.37 22.42 -13.42
C VAL A 163 -6.50 21.29 -13.95
N ALA A 164 -6.97 20.56 -14.98
CA ALA A 164 -6.20 19.50 -15.62
C ALA A 164 -4.91 20.03 -16.23
N ILE A 165 -4.94 21.16 -16.95
CA ILE A 165 -3.74 21.80 -17.51
C ILE A 165 -2.75 22.16 -16.40
N ALA A 166 -3.23 22.76 -15.31
CA ALA A 166 -2.37 23.11 -14.17
C ALA A 166 -1.70 21.87 -13.54
N LEU A 167 -2.50 20.82 -13.26
CA LEU A 167 -1.98 19.58 -12.69
C LEU A 167 -1.04 18.84 -13.64
N THR A 168 -1.31 18.86 -14.95
CA THR A 168 -0.38 18.32 -15.96
C THR A 168 0.92 19.13 -16.00
N GLY A 169 0.87 20.45 -15.82
CA GLY A 169 2.08 21.28 -15.69
C GLY A 169 2.95 20.85 -14.50
N PHE A 170 2.36 20.70 -13.31
CA PHE A 170 3.06 20.18 -12.12
C PHE A 170 3.59 18.76 -12.35
N TRP A 171 2.79 17.92 -13.00
CA TRP A 171 3.18 16.54 -13.32
C TRP A 171 4.41 16.50 -14.23
N LEU A 172 4.38 17.20 -15.37
CA LEU A 172 5.49 17.20 -16.33
C LEU A 172 6.75 17.82 -15.73
N TRP A 173 6.61 18.88 -14.94
CA TRP A 173 7.74 19.47 -14.23
C TRP A 173 8.35 18.46 -13.25
N SER A 174 7.54 17.87 -12.36
CA SER A 174 8.01 16.89 -11.39
C SER A 174 8.63 15.66 -12.05
N ALA A 175 8.03 15.16 -13.14
CA ALA A 175 8.57 14.03 -13.90
C ALA A 175 9.93 14.35 -14.55
N ALA A 176 10.12 15.58 -15.04
CA ALA A 176 11.37 16.00 -15.67
C ALA A 176 12.55 16.12 -14.68
N ILE A 177 12.28 16.36 -13.40
CA ILE A 177 13.28 16.48 -12.34
C ILE A 177 13.16 15.35 -11.29
N TRP A 178 12.52 14.25 -11.66
CA TRP A 178 12.22 13.18 -10.71
C TRP A 178 13.49 12.58 -10.11
N THR A 179 13.48 12.42 -8.80
CA THR A 179 14.52 11.74 -8.04
C THR A 179 13.85 10.84 -7.02
N ASP A 180 14.40 9.64 -6.83
CA ASP A 180 13.86 8.72 -5.85
C ASP A 180 14.10 9.21 -4.41
N PRO A 181 13.25 8.82 -3.44
CA PRO A 181 13.49 9.09 -2.03
C PRO A 181 14.88 8.63 -1.59
N LYS A 182 15.49 9.39 -0.70
CA LYS A 182 16.79 9.04 -0.15
C LYS A 182 16.66 7.85 0.79
N LEU A 183 17.61 6.92 0.70
CA LEU A 183 17.86 5.95 1.76
C LEU A 183 18.61 6.69 2.89
N PRO A 184 18.14 6.66 4.15
CA PRO A 184 18.85 7.29 5.25
C PRO A 184 20.24 6.68 5.45
N GLU A 185 21.21 7.49 5.87
CA GLU A 185 22.56 7.03 6.15
C GLU A 185 22.55 5.91 7.21
N ALA A 186 23.39 4.89 7.00
CA ALA A 186 23.47 3.70 7.84
C ALA A 186 22.22 2.81 7.89
N TRP A 187 21.18 3.06 7.09
CA TRP A 187 20.07 2.14 6.88
C TRP A 187 20.28 1.30 5.63
N HIS A 188 19.91 0.03 5.71
CA HIS A 188 19.96 -0.87 4.57
C HIS A 188 18.72 -1.79 4.58
N GLY A 189 17.91 -1.69 3.52
CA GLY A 189 16.83 -2.62 3.27
C GLY A 189 17.31 -3.78 2.39
N VAL A 190 17.03 -5.00 2.82
CA VAL A 190 17.45 -6.21 2.12
C VAL A 190 16.28 -6.76 1.32
N ASP A 191 16.37 -6.68 -0.01
CA ASP A 191 15.48 -7.42 -0.89
C ASP A 191 15.92 -8.90 -0.93
N LEU A 192 14.95 -9.81 -0.89
CA LEU A 192 15.16 -11.26 -0.90
C LEU A 192 14.43 -11.90 -2.09
N GLU A 193 15.03 -12.93 -2.65
CA GLU A 193 14.46 -13.75 -3.74
C GLU A 193 14.21 -15.17 -3.23
N LEU A 194 13.55 -15.27 -2.08
CA LEU A 194 13.25 -16.55 -1.42
C LEU A 194 11.82 -17.03 -1.74
N GLY A 195 11.02 -16.22 -2.43
CA GLY A 195 9.68 -16.56 -2.87
C GLY A 195 8.83 -17.20 -1.77
N VAL A 196 8.14 -18.29 -2.12
CA VAL A 196 7.23 -19.03 -1.24
C VAL A 196 7.93 -19.56 0.03
N SER A 197 9.25 -19.78 -0.01
CA SER A 197 9.97 -20.39 1.11
C SER A 197 10.12 -19.45 2.31
N LEU A 198 10.08 -18.12 2.09
CA LEU A 198 10.28 -17.15 3.16
C LEU A 198 9.17 -17.24 4.21
N GLY A 199 9.58 -17.46 5.46
CA GLY A 199 8.68 -17.63 6.60
C GLY A 199 8.03 -19.02 6.71
N ARG A 200 8.20 -19.90 5.71
CA ARG A 200 7.73 -21.30 5.74
C ARG A 200 8.85 -22.28 6.05
N ASP A 201 10.02 -22.08 5.46
CA ASP A 201 11.25 -22.79 5.83
C ASP A 201 11.84 -22.12 7.08
N THR A 202 11.61 -22.73 8.24
CA THR A 202 12.10 -22.23 9.53
C THR A 202 13.33 -22.99 10.04
N GLY A 203 14.01 -23.73 9.15
CA GLY A 203 15.20 -24.50 9.49
C GLY A 203 16.33 -23.64 10.08
N LEU A 204 17.13 -24.23 10.96
CA LEU A 204 18.28 -23.54 11.57
C LEU A 204 19.25 -22.99 10.52
N GLN A 205 19.44 -23.71 9.41
CA GLN A 205 20.29 -23.24 8.32
C GLN A 205 19.74 -21.96 7.69
N ARG A 206 18.43 -21.89 7.43
CA ARG A 206 17.77 -20.68 6.92
C ARG A 206 18.01 -19.47 7.82
N GLN A 207 17.87 -19.66 9.13
CA GLN A 207 18.11 -18.59 10.10
C GLN A 207 19.58 -18.15 10.09
N ARG A 208 20.53 -19.09 9.99
CA ARG A 208 21.97 -18.79 9.87
C ARG A 208 22.31 -18.04 8.59
N ASP A 209 21.71 -18.42 7.46
CA ASP A 209 21.92 -17.74 6.18
C ASP A 209 21.40 -16.30 6.24
N MET A 210 20.23 -16.09 6.87
CA MET A 210 19.68 -14.75 7.10
C MET A 210 20.57 -13.90 8.01
N ILE A 211 21.09 -14.47 9.09
CA ILE A 211 22.07 -13.82 9.98
C ILE A 211 23.33 -13.45 9.20
N ALA A 212 23.82 -14.32 8.31
CA ALA A 212 24.98 -14.03 7.47
C ALA A 212 24.72 -12.86 6.51
N THR A 213 23.53 -12.79 5.90
CA THR A 213 23.11 -11.65 5.07
C THR A 213 23.10 -10.34 5.86
N VAL A 214 22.54 -10.36 7.07
CA VAL A 214 22.55 -9.20 7.97
C VAL A 214 23.96 -8.77 8.32
N ARG A 215 24.82 -9.73 8.70
CA ARG A 215 26.22 -9.43 9.08
C ARG A 215 27.01 -8.84 7.93
N ARG A 216 26.74 -9.27 6.68
CA ARG A 216 27.34 -8.69 5.48
C ARG A 216 26.94 -7.22 5.34
N ALA A 217 25.63 -6.93 5.36
CA ALA A 217 25.13 -5.56 5.29
C ALA A 217 25.69 -4.67 6.41
N ALA A 218 25.80 -5.20 7.63
CA ALA A 218 26.41 -4.49 8.75
C ALA A 218 27.92 -4.24 8.55
N GLY A 219 28.64 -5.22 7.99
CA GLY A 219 30.06 -5.08 7.61
C GLY A 219 30.29 -4.01 6.55
N ASP A 220 29.32 -3.78 5.68
CA ASP A 220 29.32 -2.72 4.67
C ASP A 220 28.94 -1.33 5.25
N GLY A 221 28.79 -1.23 6.58
CA GLY A 221 28.57 0.02 7.31
C GLY A 221 27.13 0.30 7.72
N ALA A 222 26.19 -0.64 7.48
CA ALA A 222 24.81 -0.47 7.93
C ALA A 222 24.69 -0.64 9.46
N ARG A 223 24.03 0.33 10.11
CA ARG A 223 23.64 0.25 11.52
C ARG A 223 22.22 -0.28 11.70
N PHE A 224 21.35 -0.07 10.72
CA PHE A 224 19.98 -0.58 10.73
C PHE A 224 19.75 -1.44 9.50
N VAL A 225 19.54 -2.74 9.70
CA VAL A 225 19.30 -3.69 8.61
C VAL A 225 17.85 -4.13 8.66
N VAL A 226 17.12 -3.90 7.56
CA VAL A 226 15.70 -4.20 7.46
C VAL A 226 15.52 -5.43 6.59
N LEU A 227 14.83 -6.44 7.13
CA LEU A 227 14.42 -7.63 6.40
C LEU A 227 12.94 -7.58 6.04
N PRO A 228 12.51 -8.29 4.97
CA PRO A 228 11.13 -8.30 4.53
C PRO A 228 10.12 -8.82 5.56
N GLU A 229 8.84 -8.65 5.23
CA GLU A 229 7.74 -9.25 5.96
C GLU A 229 7.91 -10.78 6.05
N SER A 230 7.57 -11.37 7.21
CA SER A 230 7.71 -12.80 7.49
C SER A 230 9.13 -13.39 7.39
N ALA A 231 10.18 -12.57 7.30
CA ALA A 231 11.56 -13.03 7.15
C ALA A 231 12.02 -14.03 8.24
N LEU A 232 11.52 -13.89 9.47
CA LEU A 232 11.87 -14.78 10.58
C LEU A 232 10.88 -15.95 10.76
N GLY A 233 9.80 -15.99 9.99
CA GLY A 233 8.70 -16.93 10.20
C GLY A 233 8.04 -16.72 11.57
N PHE A 234 7.79 -17.81 12.30
CA PHE A 234 7.22 -17.72 13.65
C PHE A 234 8.23 -17.21 14.67
N TRP A 235 7.86 -16.16 15.39
CA TRP A 235 8.66 -15.63 16.49
C TRP A 235 8.50 -16.51 17.73
N THR A 236 9.47 -17.40 17.94
CA THR A 236 9.51 -18.34 19.08
C THR A 236 10.70 -18.04 19.99
N PRO A 237 10.69 -18.49 21.26
CA PRO A 237 11.85 -18.34 22.16
C PRO A 237 13.15 -18.92 21.58
N THR A 238 13.07 -19.96 20.74
CA THR A 238 14.23 -20.56 20.08
C THR A 238 14.83 -19.63 19.02
N VAL A 239 13.98 -19.06 18.16
CA VAL A 239 14.39 -18.08 17.14
C VAL A 239 14.94 -16.82 17.82
N GLU A 240 14.27 -16.34 18.86
CA GLU A 240 14.71 -15.19 19.66
C GLU A 240 16.12 -15.39 20.24
N ARG A 241 16.37 -16.52 20.91
CA ARG A 241 17.70 -16.82 21.49
C ARG A 241 18.78 -16.95 20.43
N LEU A 242 18.47 -17.54 19.28
CA LEU A 242 19.41 -17.66 18.17
C LEU A 242 19.83 -16.29 17.63
N TRP A 243 18.86 -15.42 17.36
CA TRP A 243 19.12 -14.09 16.79
C TRP A 243 19.78 -13.14 17.77
N THR A 244 19.29 -13.06 19.00
CA THR A 244 19.92 -12.24 20.05
C THR A 244 21.34 -12.71 20.35
N GLY A 245 21.58 -14.02 20.43
CA GLY A 245 22.93 -14.58 20.58
C GLY A 245 23.84 -14.25 19.39
N ALA A 246 23.32 -14.29 18.16
CA ALA A 246 24.08 -13.96 16.96
C ALA A 246 24.44 -12.48 16.83
N LEU A 247 23.66 -11.58 17.43
CA LEU A 247 23.83 -10.12 17.38
C LEU A 247 24.43 -9.53 18.67
N ALA A 248 24.68 -10.33 19.69
CA ALA A 248 25.19 -9.88 21.00
C ALA A 248 26.50 -9.07 20.95
N HIS A 249 27.33 -9.30 19.91
CA HIS A 249 28.62 -8.63 19.72
C HIS A 249 28.63 -7.65 18.54
N GLY A 250 27.48 -7.40 17.92
CA GLY A 250 27.35 -6.46 16.81
C GLY A 250 26.77 -5.12 17.23
N ASP A 251 27.08 -4.08 16.46
CA ASP A 251 26.52 -2.73 16.66
C ASP A 251 25.27 -2.47 15.78
N ALA A 252 24.89 -3.43 14.94
CA ALA A 252 23.74 -3.30 14.06
C ALA A 252 22.44 -3.71 14.76
N THR A 253 21.38 -2.94 14.53
CA THR A 253 19.99 -3.29 14.87
C THR A 253 19.33 -3.89 13.65
N VAL A 254 18.76 -5.09 13.81
CA VAL A 254 17.97 -5.77 12.78
C VAL A 254 16.50 -5.47 13.01
N ILE A 255 15.79 -5.14 11.93
CA ILE A 255 14.33 -4.99 11.93
C ILE A 255 13.79 -6.02 10.96
N ALA A 256 13.03 -6.99 11.44
CA ALA A 256 12.60 -8.12 10.61
C ALA A 256 11.13 -8.46 10.82
N GLY A 257 10.46 -8.83 9.73
CA GLY A 257 9.09 -9.33 9.79
C GLY A 257 9.00 -10.72 10.41
N ALA A 258 8.01 -10.92 11.28
CA ALA A 258 7.73 -12.21 11.90
C ALA A 258 6.22 -12.35 12.21
N ALA A 259 5.79 -13.56 12.52
CA ALA A 259 4.44 -13.84 13.00
C ALA A 259 4.49 -14.27 14.47
N LEU A 260 3.74 -13.57 15.33
CA LEU A 260 3.55 -13.94 16.73
C LEU A 260 2.24 -14.72 16.86
N LEU A 261 2.34 -16.01 17.16
CA LEU A 261 1.18 -16.89 17.31
C LEU A 261 0.53 -16.73 18.69
N ASP A 262 -0.79 -16.87 18.71
CA ASP A 262 -1.63 -16.94 19.91
C ASP A 262 -2.72 -18.00 19.71
N ALA A 263 -3.44 -18.38 20.77
CA ALA A 263 -4.47 -19.42 20.72
C ALA A 263 -5.57 -19.15 19.68
N GLY A 264 -5.88 -17.87 19.42
CA GLY A 264 -6.93 -17.45 18.49
C GLY A 264 -6.46 -17.12 17.07
N GLY A 265 -5.16 -16.98 16.82
CA GLY A 265 -4.64 -16.46 15.54
C GLY A 265 -3.20 -15.96 15.65
N TYR A 266 -2.86 -14.89 14.94
CA TYR A 266 -1.50 -14.33 15.00
C TYR A 266 -1.48 -12.81 14.81
N ASP A 267 -0.40 -12.17 15.27
CA ASP A 267 -0.02 -10.82 14.87
C ASP A 267 1.08 -10.90 13.80
N ASN A 268 0.91 -10.16 12.72
CA ASN A 268 2.01 -9.86 11.79
C ASN A 268 2.79 -8.67 12.33
N VAL A 269 4.08 -8.85 12.60
CA VAL A 269 4.87 -7.90 13.38
C VAL A 269 6.22 -7.61 12.75
N LEU A 270 6.77 -6.44 13.09
CA LEU A 270 8.19 -6.19 12.98
C LEU A 270 8.82 -6.36 14.35
N ILE A 271 9.91 -7.11 14.41
CA ILE A 271 10.74 -7.27 15.59
C ILE A 271 12.02 -6.47 15.39
N ALA A 272 12.40 -5.67 16.39
CA ALA A 272 13.72 -5.08 16.48
C ALA A 272 14.61 -5.99 17.32
N ILE A 273 15.84 -6.26 16.85
CA ILE A 273 16.82 -7.12 17.52
C ILE A 273 18.17 -6.39 17.51
N ASP A 274 18.75 -6.20 18.69
CA ASP A 274 20.05 -5.57 18.87
C ASP A 274 20.85 -6.26 20.00
N ARG A 275 22.00 -5.68 20.37
CA ARG A 275 22.85 -6.20 21.45
C ARG A 275 22.19 -6.21 22.84
N LYS A 276 21.11 -5.46 23.04
CA LYS A 276 20.36 -5.38 24.32
C LYS A 276 19.25 -6.43 24.38
N GLY A 277 18.85 -6.99 23.24
CA GLY A 277 17.85 -8.04 23.15
C GLY A 277 16.90 -7.81 21.97
N SER A 278 15.65 -8.22 22.15
CA SER A 278 14.61 -8.11 21.13
C SER A 278 13.33 -7.52 21.71
N TYR A 279 12.58 -6.81 20.88
CA TYR A 279 11.25 -6.32 21.23
C TYR A 279 10.37 -6.20 19.99
N ILE A 280 9.05 -6.28 20.20
CA ILE A 280 8.07 -6.04 19.14
C ILE A 280 8.09 -4.54 18.82
N LEU A 281 8.61 -4.22 17.65
CA LEU A 281 8.75 -2.85 17.17
C LEU A 281 7.40 -2.31 16.67
N TYR A 282 6.66 -3.14 15.95
CA TYR A 282 5.41 -2.75 15.30
C TYR A 282 4.47 -3.94 15.10
N ARG A 283 3.16 -3.67 15.15
CA ARG A 283 2.10 -4.63 14.81
C ARG A 283 1.33 -4.08 13.63
N GLU A 284 1.13 -4.91 12.60
CA GLU A 284 0.39 -4.53 11.40
C GLU A 284 -1.01 -4.01 11.76
N ARG A 285 -1.35 -2.80 11.31
CA ARG A 285 -2.67 -2.23 11.58
C ARG A 285 -3.71 -2.79 10.62
N MET A 286 -3.30 -3.11 9.39
CA MET A 286 -4.20 -3.58 8.35
C MET A 286 -3.63 -4.74 7.52
N PRO A 287 -3.76 -6.00 7.99
CA PRO A 287 -3.44 -7.17 7.20
C PRO A 287 -4.37 -7.32 6.00
N VAL A 288 -3.93 -8.03 4.96
CA VAL A 288 -4.69 -8.22 3.72
C VAL A 288 -6.11 -8.77 4.03
N PRO A 289 -7.19 -8.04 3.69
CA PRO A 289 -8.57 -8.52 3.89
C PRO A 289 -8.84 -9.79 3.10
N GLY A 290 -9.57 -10.75 3.68
CA GLY A 290 -9.95 -11.98 2.99
C GLY A 290 -8.92 -13.10 3.12
N SER A 291 -7.62 -12.78 3.13
CA SER A 291 -6.55 -13.77 3.26
C SER A 291 -5.91 -13.80 4.64
N MET A 292 -5.34 -12.69 5.08
CA MET A 292 -4.73 -12.59 6.40
C MET A 292 -5.79 -12.22 7.42
N TRP A 293 -6.45 -11.08 7.22
CA TRP A 293 -7.49 -10.61 8.12
C TRP A 293 -8.86 -11.21 7.73
N GLN A 294 -9.34 -12.14 8.57
CA GLN A 294 -10.60 -12.85 8.37
C GLN A 294 -11.45 -12.82 9.66
N PRO A 295 -11.99 -11.65 10.06
CA PRO A 295 -12.68 -11.47 11.34
C PRO A 295 -13.90 -12.40 11.52
N TRP A 296 -14.53 -12.82 10.41
CA TRP A 296 -15.70 -13.70 10.42
C TRP A 296 -15.40 -15.14 10.84
N ARG A 297 -14.15 -15.60 10.83
CA ARG A 297 -13.82 -16.99 11.23
C ARG A 297 -14.24 -17.29 12.67
N SER A 298 -14.07 -16.31 13.56
CA SER A 298 -14.51 -16.44 14.95
C SER A 298 -16.03 -16.61 15.09
N TRP A 299 -16.83 -16.07 14.16
CA TRP A 299 -18.29 -16.23 14.16
C TRP A 299 -18.72 -17.66 13.82
N PHE A 300 -17.87 -18.42 13.14
CA PHE A 300 -18.08 -19.83 12.82
C PHE A 300 -17.32 -20.78 13.76
N GLY A 301 -16.75 -20.28 14.86
CA GLY A 301 -15.98 -21.09 15.81
C GLY A 301 -14.61 -21.51 15.29
N GLU A 302 -14.14 -20.94 14.19
CA GLU A 302 -12.80 -21.20 13.65
C GLU A 302 -11.77 -20.24 14.23
N SER A 303 -10.55 -20.74 14.48
CA SER A 303 -9.39 -19.94 14.87
C SER A 303 -8.45 -19.68 13.68
N GLY A 304 -7.61 -18.66 13.81
CA GLY A 304 -6.63 -18.27 12.81
C GLY A 304 -6.91 -16.91 12.17
N GLY A 305 -6.03 -16.52 11.25
CA GLY A 305 -6.03 -15.18 10.66
C GLY A 305 -5.19 -14.18 11.46
N ALA A 306 -4.73 -13.15 10.76
CA ALA A 306 -3.99 -12.04 11.33
C ALA A 306 -4.97 -11.08 12.03
N ARG A 307 -4.58 -10.57 13.20
CA ARG A 307 -5.31 -9.50 13.88
C ARG A 307 -5.00 -8.15 13.23
N ALA A 308 -6.02 -7.31 13.10
CA ALA A 308 -5.86 -5.94 12.62
C ALA A 308 -5.71 -4.97 13.80
N GLY A 309 -4.56 -4.32 13.90
CA GLY A 309 -4.30 -3.30 14.90
C GLY A 309 -4.77 -1.89 14.51
N PHE A 310 -6.04 -1.68 14.13
CA PHE A 310 -6.55 -0.39 13.62
C PHE A 310 -6.12 0.85 14.44
N PHE A 311 -6.00 0.69 15.76
CA PHE A 311 -5.62 1.75 16.71
C PHE A 311 -4.22 1.55 17.32
N ALA A 312 -3.43 0.62 16.80
CA ALA A 312 -2.06 0.43 17.24
C ALA A 312 -1.21 1.68 16.94
N ASN A 313 -0.13 1.85 17.69
CA ASN A 313 0.78 2.98 17.53
C ASN A 313 1.27 3.05 16.06
N PRO A 314 1.02 4.17 15.35
CA PRO A 314 1.33 4.28 13.93
C PRO A 314 2.82 4.53 13.65
N ILE A 315 3.63 4.73 14.69
CA ILE A 315 5.08 4.96 14.61
C ILE A 315 5.83 3.98 15.51
N ALA A 316 7.11 3.77 15.22
CA ALA A 316 7.99 2.90 15.97
C ALA A 316 9.32 3.56 16.29
N SER A 317 9.78 3.45 17.55
CA SER A 317 11.04 4.02 18.00
C SER A 317 12.20 3.03 17.78
N ILE A 318 13.23 3.49 17.08
CA ILE A 318 14.41 2.73 16.68
C ILE A 318 15.63 3.55 17.07
N GLY A 319 16.24 3.22 18.21
CA GLY A 319 17.27 4.07 18.81
C GLY A 319 16.70 5.46 19.16
N ALA A 320 17.29 6.50 18.58
CA ALA A 320 16.84 7.89 18.75
C ALA A 320 15.86 8.35 17.65
N SER A 321 15.61 7.53 16.63
CA SER A 321 14.77 7.89 15.48
C SER A 321 13.38 7.27 15.59
N GLN A 322 12.40 7.92 14.98
CA GLN A 322 11.04 7.43 14.82
C GLN A 322 10.79 7.05 13.36
N ALA A 323 10.40 5.80 13.12
CA ALA A 323 9.99 5.35 11.79
C ALA A 323 8.47 5.22 11.71
N ALA A 324 7.95 5.31 10.49
CA ALA A 324 6.59 4.89 10.13
C ALA A 324 6.67 3.54 9.41
N PRO A 325 6.43 2.42 10.11
CA PRO A 325 6.38 1.12 9.47
C PRO A 325 5.08 0.96 8.68
N LEU A 326 5.21 0.39 7.48
CA LEU A 326 4.12 0.01 6.60
C LEU A 326 4.37 -1.41 6.13
N ILE A 327 3.58 -2.36 6.63
CA ILE A 327 3.67 -3.76 6.24
C ILE A 327 2.72 -3.99 5.06
N CYS A 328 3.29 -4.49 3.97
CA CYS A 328 2.59 -5.03 2.81
C CYS A 328 1.37 -4.22 2.36
N TYR A 329 0.17 -4.64 2.73
CA TYR A 329 -1.09 -4.07 2.27
C TYR A 329 -1.29 -2.62 2.73
N GLU A 330 -0.72 -2.22 3.87
CA GLU A 330 -0.79 -0.85 4.39
C GLU A 330 -0.24 0.18 3.39
N GLN A 331 0.68 -0.24 2.52
CA GLN A 331 1.30 0.59 1.49
C GLN A 331 0.32 1.01 0.38
N LEU A 332 -0.80 0.30 0.23
CA LEU A 332 -1.79 0.52 -0.84
C LEU A 332 -2.95 1.44 -0.44
N ILE A 333 -3.11 1.71 0.86
CA ILE A 333 -4.27 2.40 1.43
C ILE A 333 -3.85 3.70 2.12
N VAL A 334 -4.78 4.66 2.17
CA VAL A 334 -4.46 6.05 2.52
C VAL A 334 -4.27 6.26 4.03
N TRP A 335 -5.19 5.75 4.84
CA TRP A 335 -5.23 6.10 6.27
C TRP A 335 -4.01 5.66 7.08
N PRO A 336 -3.35 4.49 6.87
CA PRO A 336 -2.20 4.11 7.71
C PRO A 336 -1.06 5.10 7.52
N VAL A 337 -0.83 5.53 6.29
CA VAL A 337 0.19 6.53 5.95
C VAL A 337 -0.13 7.87 6.59
N LEU A 338 -1.34 8.40 6.38
CA LEU A 338 -1.71 9.70 6.95
C LEU A 338 -1.68 9.69 8.47
N GLN A 339 -2.15 8.60 9.10
CA GLN A 339 -2.09 8.43 10.54
C GLN A 339 -0.64 8.45 11.04
N SER A 340 0.30 7.80 10.35
CA SER A 340 1.72 7.83 10.71
C SER A 340 2.33 9.23 10.52
N MET A 341 1.98 9.93 9.43
CA MET A 341 2.51 11.27 9.15
C MET A 341 2.05 12.35 10.13
N LEU A 342 0.95 12.13 10.87
CA LEU A 342 0.53 13.04 11.96
C LEU A 342 1.55 13.12 13.09
N HIS A 343 2.43 12.12 13.21
CA HIS A 343 3.49 12.06 14.21
C HIS A 343 4.85 12.50 13.67
N ASP A 344 4.91 13.01 12.44
CA ASP A 344 6.13 13.52 11.79
C ASP A 344 7.36 12.58 11.90
N PRO A 345 7.25 11.32 11.45
CA PRO A 345 8.33 10.33 11.58
C PRO A 345 9.58 10.75 10.79
N ASP A 346 10.75 10.29 11.20
CA ASP A 346 12.02 10.59 10.53
C ASP A 346 12.18 9.83 9.21
N ALA A 347 11.58 8.64 9.09
CA ALA A 347 11.65 7.80 7.89
C ALA A 347 10.42 6.90 7.73
N ILE A 348 10.16 6.45 6.51
CA ILE A 348 9.18 5.40 6.21
C ILE A 348 9.93 4.07 6.05
N LEU A 349 9.40 3.04 6.70
CA LEU A 349 9.90 1.68 6.63
C LEU A 349 8.87 0.79 5.95
N ALA A 350 9.10 0.43 4.69
CA ALA A 350 8.16 -0.35 3.89
C ALA A 350 8.68 -1.76 3.69
N VAL A 351 8.01 -2.73 4.31
CA VAL A 351 8.35 -4.15 4.18
C VAL A 351 7.21 -4.92 3.55
N GLY A 352 7.50 -5.96 2.79
CA GLY A 352 6.45 -6.77 2.18
C GLY A 352 6.89 -8.14 1.74
N ASN A 353 5.95 -9.08 1.69
CA ASN A 353 6.18 -10.41 1.17
C ASN A 353 5.31 -10.64 -0.08
N GLY A 354 5.95 -10.50 -1.24
CA GLY A 354 5.31 -10.45 -2.55
C GLY A 354 5.30 -11.76 -3.32
N TRP A 355 5.72 -12.89 -2.74
CA TRP A 355 5.86 -14.18 -3.45
C TRP A 355 4.58 -14.62 -4.20
N TRP A 356 3.41 -14.25 -3.67
CA TRP A 356 2.10 -14.61 -4.24
C TRP A 356 1.69 -13.72 -5.41
N THR A 357 2.52 -12.74 -5.77
CA THR A 357 2.23 -11.73 -6.78
C THR A 357 3.08 -11.86 -8.04
N GLU A 358 3.86 -12.94 -8.16
CA GLU A 358 4.71 -13.20 -9.31
C GLU A 358 3.92 -13.09 -10.63
N GLY A 359 4.48 -12.36 -11.60
CA GLY A 359 3.82 -12.07 -12.88
C GLY A 359 2.70 -11.02 -12.82
N THR A 360 2.48 -10.36 -11.67
CA THR A 360 1.51 -9.26 -11.54
C THR A 360 2.19 -7.92 -11.25
N SER A 361 1.43 -6.81 -11.27
CA SER A 361 1.94 -5.48 -10.95
C SER A 361 1.82 -5.10 -9.47
N ILE A 362 1.43 -6.02 -8.57
CA ILE A 362 1.06 -5.67 -7.18
C ILE A 362 2.26 -5.09 -6.40
N VAL A 363 3.40 -5.79 -6.36
CA VAL A 363 4.61 -5.29 -5.66
C VAL A 363 5.11 -3.99 -6.26
N ALA A 364 5.09 -3.86 -7.60
CA ALA A 364 5.47 -2.62 -8.26
C ALA A 364 4.54 -1.45 -7.89
N ILE A 365 3.23 -1.70 -7.79
CA ILE A 365 2.26 -0.71 -7.31
C ILE A 365 2.52 -0.35 -5.84
N GLN A 366 2.81 -1.32 -4.96
CA GLN A 366 3.14 -1.05 -3.54
C GLN A 366 4.36 -0.14 -3.44
N ARG A 367 5.45 -0.46 -4.13
CA ARG A 367 6.66 0.37 -4.17
C ARG A 367 6.37 1.76 -4.71
N ALA A 368 5.60 1.88 -5.80
CA ALA A 368 5.22 3.17 -6.38
C ALA A 368 4.36 4.02 -5.42
N ALA A 369 3.35 3.42 -4.78
CA ALA A 369 2.47 4.11 -3.84
C ALA A 369 3.25 4.62 -2.62
N THR A 370 4.08 3.76 -2.01
CA THR A 370 4.94 4.14 -0.89
C THR A 370 5.94 5.22 -1.28
N THR A 371 6.54 5.12 -2.46
CA THR A 371 7.46 6.13 -3.00
C THR A 371 6.76 7.48 -3.16
N ALA A 372 5.55 7.49 -3.70
CA ALA A 372 4.76 8.73 -3.80
C ALA A 372 4.48 9.33 -2.43
N TRP A 373 4.07 8.53 -1.44
CA TRP A 373 3.85 9.02 -0.08
C TRP A 373 5.13 9.57 0.56
N ALA A 374 6.26 8.88 0.42
CA ALA A 374 7.57 9.36 0.88
C ALA A 374 7.94 10.70 0.22
N LYS A 375 7.72 10.83 -1.10
CA LYS A 375 7.98 12.07 -1.84
C LYS A 375 7.06 13.20 -1.40
N LEU A 376 5.77 12.96 -1.17
CA LEU A 376 4.84 14.00 -0.70
C LEU A 376 5.35 14.63 0.60
N PHE A 377 5.71 13.80 1.57
CA PHE A 377 6.09 14.25 2.92
C PHE A 377 7.60 14.49 3.09
N ALA A 378 8.40 14.43 2.01
CA ALA A 378 9.85 14.54 2.04
C ALA A 378 10.52 13.59 3.05
N LYS A 379 9.98 12.38 3.20
CA LYS A 379 10.54 11.37 4.12
C LYS A 379 11.51 10.45 3.39
N PRO A 380 12.68 10.16 3.99
CA PRO A 380 13.51 9.02 3.60
C PRO A 380 12.69 7.73 3.58
N LEU A 381 13.07 6.80 2.71
CA LEU A 381 12.35 5.55 2.51
C LEU A 381 13.31 4.37 2.53
N VAL A 382 13.04 3.41 3.40
CA VAL A 382 13.72 2.11 3.45
C VAL A 382 12.74 1.04 2.99
N ILE A 383 13.12 0.28 1.97
CA ILE A 383 12.29 -0.78 1.39
C ILE A 383 12.99 -2.13 1.56
N ALA A 384 12.26 -3.16 2.00
CA ALA A 384 12.72 -4.54 2.01
C ALA A 384 11.58 -5.48 1.62
N PHE A 385 11.69 -6.11 0.46
CA PHE A 385 10.69 -7.04 -0.06
C PHE A 385 11.26 -8.42 -0.33
N ASN A 386 10.40 -9.41 -0.18
CA ASN A 386 10.63 -10.72 -0.75
C ASN A 386 9.82 -10.89 -2.02
N THR A 387 10.45 -11.33 -3.10
CA THR A 387 9.79 -11.66 -4.37
C THR A 387 9.90 -13.13 -4.71
#